data_AF-A0A5C9CDN3-F1
#
_entry.id   AF-A0A5C9CDN3-F1
#
_cell.length_a   1.000
_cell.length_b   1.000
_cell.length_c   1.000
_cell.angle_alpha   90.00
_cell.angle_beta   90.00
_cell.angle_gamma   90.00
#
_symmetry.space_group_name_H-M   'P 1'
#
loop_
_entity.id
_entity.type
_entity.pdbx_description
1 polymer ?
#
loop_
_entity_poly.entity_id
_entity_poly.type
_entity_poly.pdbx_seq_one_letter_code
_entity_poly.pdbx_strand_id
1 'polypeptide(L)'
;MPTNPKQIIIAFVREVGSHTYTMTVLVAMKDDGKIMHRFVDEAPSFGPNGDPTGLEVDTARYLLAPSKRAFGVRVTHSLNPWDSTQDLNLFIPTENKLHRVLKDLTVASSSGRACELGSHEMKRTLSVAKSTAHGFYDLFITTKRIEAEPTYSPDQQCSSRETAQSDTVRLQYTGESYAYPPGFY
;
A
#
# COMPACT_ATOMS: atom_id res chain seq x y z
N MET A 1 4.58 13.01 7.45
CA MET A 1 5.65 13.73 8.15
C MET A 1 5.75 13.16 9.54
N PRO A 2 6.95 12.81 10.03
CA PRO A 2 7.14 12.48 11.42
C PRO A 2 6.49 13.55 12.29
N THR A 3 5.89 13.15 13.42
CA THR A 3 5.33 14.11 14.37
C THR A 3 6.39 15.08 14.89
N ASN A 4 7.67 14.70 14.83
CA ASN A 4 8.82 15.54 15.14
C ASN A 4 9.43 16.15 13.85
N PRO A 5 9.44 17.48 13.66
CA PRO A 5 9.98 18.12 12.46
C PRO A 5 11.49 17.94 12.27
N LYS A 6 12.23 17.55 13.33
CA LYS A 6 13.67 17.24 13.26
C LYS A 6 13.96 15.84 12.69
N GLN A 7 12.94 15.01 12.49
CA GLN A 7 13.10 13.68 11.94
C GLN A 7 12.83 13.64 10.44
N ILE A 8 13.50 12.72 9.75
CA ILE A 8 13.29 12.36 8.34
C ILE A 8 12.99 10.86 8.23
N ILE A 9 12.13 10.51 7.28
CA ILE A 9 11.85 9.12 6.91
C ILE A 9 12.65 8.81 5.66
N ILE A 10 13.36 7.70 5.67
CA ILE A 10 14.09 7.18 4.52
C ILE A 10 13.59 5.75 4.30
N ALA A 11 13.19 5.43 3.09
CA ALA A 11 12.79 4.09 2.72
C ALA A 11 13.46 3.72 1.40
N PHE A 12 13.92 2.48 1.28
CA PHE A 12 14.53 1.95 0.08
C PHE A 12 14.32 0.45 -0.02
N VAL A 13 14.33 -0.05 -1.24
CA VAL A 13 14.29 -1.47 -1.56
C VAL A 13 15.63 -1.89 -2.13
N ARG A 14 16.09 -3.09 -1.78
CA ARG A 14 17.33 -3.67 -2.28
C ARG A 14 17.06 -5.08 -2.79
N GLU A 15 17.52 -5.37 -3.99
CA GLU A 15 17.57 -6.75 -4.49
C GLU A 15 18.71 -7.50 -3.78
N VAL A 16 18.39 -8.64 -3.17
CA VAL A 16 19.33 -9.49 -2.42
C VAL A 16 19.51 -10.87 -3.05
N GLY A 17 18.75 -11.16 -4.10
CA GLY A 17 18.83 -12.36 -4.93
C GLY A 17 17.91 -12.18 -6.14
N SER A 18 17.92 -13.14 -7.07
CA SER A 18 17.09 -13.06 -8.29
C SER A 18 15.62 -12.80 -7.94
N HIS A 19 15.10 -11.62 -8.32
CA HIS A 19 13.72 -11.19 -8.01
C HIS A 19 13.35 -11.30 -6.52
N THR A 20 14.36 -11.22 -5.64
CA THR A 20 14.21 -11.30 -4.19
C THR A 20 14.69 -10.00 -3.58
N TYR A 21 13.85 -9.37 -2.77
CA TYR A 21 14.08 -8.01 -2.29
C TYR A 21 13.98 -7.91 -0.78
N THR A 22 14.66 -6.92 -0.21
CA THR A 22 14.43 -6.44 1.15
C THR A 22 13.94 -5.00 1.11
N MET A 23 13.02 -4.64 2.00
CA MET A 23 12.60 -3.26 2.20
C MET A 23 13.15 -2.75 3.52
N THR A 24 13.89 -1.65 3.51
CA THR A 24 14.35 -0.99 4.72
C THR A 24 13.64 0.35 4.90
N VAL A 25 13.17 0.60 6.13
CA VAL A 25 12.58 1.88 6.54
C VAL A 25 13.36 2.41 7.75
N LEU A 26 13.83 3.65 7.65
CA LEU A 26 14.58 4.34 8.67
C LEU A 26 13.82 5.59 9.12
N VAL A 27 13.92 5.87 10.41
CA VAL A 27 13.65 7.20 10.96
C VAL A 27 14.98 7.72 11.47
N ALA A 28 15.44 8.84 10.91
CA ALA A 28 16.72 9.45 11.25
C ALA A 28 16.53 10.91 11.68
N MET A 29 17.49 11.46 12.41
CA MET A 29 17.58 12.89 12.71
C MET A 29 18.13 13.65 11.51
N LYS A 30 17.59 14.84 11.23
CA LYS A 30 17.96 15.68 10.08
C LYS A 30 19.31 16.38 10.24
N ASP A 31 19.73 16.64 11.48
CA ASP A 31 20.92 17.42 11.81
C ASP A 31 22.20 16.61 11.65
N ASP A 32 22.24 15.40 12.21
CA ASP A 32 23.43 14.55 12.25
C ASP A 32 23.28 13.22 11.48
N GLY A 33 22.09 12.93 10.96
CA GLY A 33 21.80 11.67 10.26
C GLY A 33 21.67 10.46 11.20
N LYS A 34 21.65 10.64 12.51
CA LYS A 34 21.55 9.56 13.48
C LYS A 34 20.28 8.75 13.27
N ILE A 35 20.45 7.46 13.05
CA ILE A 35 19.33 6.51 12.90
C ILE A 35 18.70 6.28 14.27
N MET A 36 17.45 6.73 14.42
CA MET A 36 16.65 6.55 15.64
C MET A 36 15.92 5.22 15.62
N HIS A 37 15.36 4.85 14.47
CA HIS A 37 14.70 3.58 14.26
C HIS A 37 15.06 2.99 12.91
N ARG A 38 15.17 1.66 12.88
CA ARG A 38 15.37 0.87 11.68
C ARG A 38 14.37 -0.29 11.68
N PHE A 39 13.70 -0.48 10.55
CA PHE A 39 12.89 -1.64 10.25
C PHE A 39 13.39 -2.26 8.95
N VAL A 40 13.49 -3.58 8.92
CA VAL A 40 13.83 -4.34 7.71
C VAL A 40 12.75 -5.39 7.50
N ASP A 41 12.10 -5.36 6.34
CA ASP A 41 11.34 -6.49 5.84
C ASP A 41 12.26 -7.34 4.97
N GLU A 42 12.64 -8.51 5.47
CA GLU A 42 13.50 -9.45 4.76
C GLU A 42 12.76 -10.21 3.65
N ALA A 43 11.42 -10.20 3.69
CA ALA A 43 10.56 -10.86 2.72
C ALA A 43 9.28 -10.02 2.51
N PRO A 44 9.42 -8.81 1.93
CA PRO A 44 8.27 -8.01 1.55
C PRO A 44 7.46 -8.73 0.48
N SER A 45 6.13 -8.60 0.50
CA SER A 45 5.23 -9.42 -0.32
C SER A 45 5.13 -8.94 -1.78
N PHE A 46 6.28 -8.69 -2.42
CA PHE A 46 6.37 -8.22 -3.80
C PHE A 46 6.11 -9.34 -4.83
N GLY A 47 6.36 -10.60 -4.43
CA GLY A 47 6.54 -11.77 -5.29
C GLY A 47 5.55 -11.97 -6.46
N PRO A 48 4.23 -12.03 -6.25
CA PRO A 48 3.29 -12.25 -7.37
C PRO A 48 3.07 -11.01 -8.25
N ASN A 49 3.53 -9.83 -7.81
CA ASN A 49 3.19 -8.54 -8.41
C ASN A 49 4.32 -7.94 -9.28
N GLY A 50 5.47 -8.61 -9.33
CA GLY A 50 6.62 -8.23 -10.14
C GLY A 50 7.64 -7.36 -9.44
N ASP A 51 8.58 -6.84 -10.22
CA ASP A 51 9.74 -6.14 -9.67
C ASP A 51 9.34 -4.75 -9.16
N PRO A 52 9.92 -4.27 -8.04
CA PRO A 52 9.70 -2.91 -7.55
C PRO A 52 10.16 -1.88 -8.59
N THR A 53 9.23 -1.04 -9.05
CA THR A 53 9.47 0.03 -10.03
C THR A 53 9.37 1.42 -9.42
N GLY A 54 8.83 1.55 -8.20
CA GLY A 54 8.69 2.82 -7.51
C GLY A 54 8.58 2.68 -6.00
N LEU A 55 8.98 3.74 -5.29
CA LEU A 55 8.83 3.83 -3.84
C LEU A 55 8.51 5.28 -3.43
N GLU A 56 7.53 5.45 -2.54
CA GLU A 56 7.09 6.74 -2.05
C GLU A 56 6.86 6.72 -0.53
N VAL A 57 7.23 7.80 0.16
CA VAL A 57 6.84 8.02 1.55
C VAL A 57 5.49 8.73 1.59
N ASP A 58 4.44 8.01 1.98
CA ASP A 58 3.10 8.56 2.13
C ASP A 58 2.98 9.29 3.47
N THR A 59 2.60 10.57 3.40
CA THR A 59 2.50 11.45 4.57
C THR A 59 1.07 11.83 4.96
N ALA A 60 0.07 11.15 4.42
CA ALA A 60 -1.34 11.34 4.75
C ALA A 60 -1.60 11.25 6.27
N ARG A 61 -2.77 11.74 6.68
CA ARG A 61 -3.12 11.86 8.10
C ARG A 61 -3.70 10.55 8.65
N TYR A 62 -2.85 9.53 8.80
CA TYR A 62 -3.21 8.27 9.46
C TYR A 62 -3.16 8.42 10.99
N LEU A 63 -4.14 9.08 11.58
CA LEU A 63 -4.28 9.13 13.04
C LEU A 63 -4.97 7.86 13.52
N LEU A 64 -4.21 6.90 14.01
CA LEU A 64 -4.69 5.54 14.31
C LEU A 64 -5.06 5.34 15.78
N ALA A 65 -4.67 6.26 16.66
CA ALA A 65 -5.15 6.37 18.04
C ALA A 65 -4.91 7.81 18.54
N PRO A 66 -5.41 8.22 19.72
CA PRO A 66 -5.00 9.48 20.34
C PRO A 66 -3.47 9.58 20.40
N SER A 67 -2.93 10.62 19.76
CA SER A 67 -1.47 10.87 19.67
C SER A 67 -0.64 9.80 18.95
N LYS A 68 -1.25 8.81 18.28
CA LYS A 68 -0.54 7.82 17.45
C LYS A 68 -0.83 8.07 15.98
N ARG A 69 0.07 8.80 15.33
CA ARG A 69 0.03 9.05 13.89
C ARG A 69 1.01 8.12 13.17
N ALA A 70 0.50 7.35 12.20
CA ALA A 70 1.34 6.59 11.29
C ALA A 70 1.79 7.44 10.09
N PHE A 71 2.86 7.00 9.46
CA PHE A 71 3.22 7.36 8.09
C PHE A 71 3.19 6.10 7.21
N GLY A 72 3.05 6.29 5.91
CA GLY A 72 3.06 5.20 4.96
C GLY A 72 4.36 5.09 4.17
N VAL A 73 4.64 3.89 3.69
CA VAL A 73 5.58 3.63 2.60
C VAL A 73 4.79 2.89 1.53
N ARG A 74 4.74 3.47 0.33
CA ARG A 74 4.13 2.85 -0.86
C ARG A 74 5.23 2.26 -1.71
N VAL A 75 5.02 1.05 -2.19
CA VAL A 75 5.89 0.40 -3.16
C VAL A 75 5.06 0.05 -4.38
N THR A 76 5.54 0.47 -5.55
CA THR A 76 4.93 0.14 -6.84
C THR A 76 5.71 -1.00 -7.47
N HIS A 77 4.99 -1.98 -8.00
CA HIS A 77 5.47 -3.20 -8.61
C HIS A 77 4.91 -3.32 -10.02
N SER A 78 5.69 -3.89 -10.94
CA SER A 78 5.21 -4.22 -12.28
C SER A 78 5.80 -5.54 -12.75
N LEU A 79 4.94 -6.44 -13.23
CA LEU A 79 5.37 -7.66 -13.95
C LEU A 79 5.78 -7.34 -15.40
N ASN A 80 5.15 -6.33 -15.99
CA ASN A 80 5.34 -5.90 -17.36
C ASN A 80 4.82 -4.45 -17.52
N PRO A 81 5.00 -3.79 -18.68
CA PRO A 81 4.59 -2.40 -18.88
C PRO A 81 3.08 -2.12 -18.78
N TRP A 82 2.23 -3.14 -18.78
CA TRP A 82 0.77 -3.02 -18.75
C TRP A 82 0.18 -3.32 -17.37
N ASP A 83 1.00 -3.85 -16.46
CA ASP A 83 0.58 -4.22 -15.11
C ASP A 83 1.28 -3.36 -14.07
N SER A 84 0.50 -2.88 -13.11
CA SER A 84 1.01 -2.08 -11.99
C SER A 84 0.23 -2.42 -10.74
N THR A 85 0.94 -2.67 -9.65
CA THR A 85 0.37 -2.88 -8.32
C THR A 85 1.07 -1.97 -7.34
N GLN A 86 0.34 -1.28 -6.48
CA GLN A 86 0.90 -0.43 -5.44
C GLN A 86 0.44 -0.88 -4.07
N ASP A 87 1.39 -1.24 -3.22
CA ASP A 87 1.16 -1.69 -1.85
C ASP A 87 1.51 -0.61 -0.84
N LEU A 88 0.65 -0.44 0.17
CA LEU A 88 0.82 0.50 1.28
C LEU A 88 1.20 -0.26 2.56
N ASN A 89 2.31 0.16 3.16
CA ASN A 89 2.71 -0.23 4.50
C ASN A 89 2.55 0.96 5.45
N LEU A 90 1.97 0.77 6.64
CA LEU A 90 1.87 1.83 7.67
C LEU A 90 2.77 1.56 8.85
N PHE A 91 3.47 2.60 9.30
CA PHE A 91 4.43 2.52 10.41
C PHE A 91 4.18 3.58 11.47
N ILE A 92 4.40 3.18 12.73
CA ILE A 92 4.35 4.06 13.90
C ILE A 92 5.72 4.03 14.59
N PRO A 93 6.42 5.17 14.68
CA PRO A 93 7.55 5.30 15.58
C PRO A 93 7.08 5.14 17.03
N THR A 94 7.64 4.17 17.73
CA THR A 94 7.50 4.02 19.18
C THR A 94 8.82 4.39 19.84
N GLU A 95 8.88 4.43 21.17
CA GLU A 95 10.13 4.77 21.89
C GLU A 95 11.30 3.85 21.50
N ASN A 96 11.04 2.56 21.33
CA ASN A 96 12.08 1.54 21.18
C ASN A 96 12.16 0.92 19.79
N LYS A 97 11.12 1.06 18.97
CA LYS A 97 11.05 0.43 17.63
C LYS A 97 10.22 1.21 16.63
N LEU A 98 10.48 1.00 15.34
CA LEU A 98 9.55 1.35 14.28
C LEU A 98 8.57 0.18 14.09
N HIS A 99 7.32 0.37 14.49
CA HIS A 99 6.31 -0.68 14.48
C HIS A 99 5.48 -0.63 13.21
N ARG A 100 5.49 -1.70 12.40
CA ARG A 100 4.63 -1.82 11.23
C ARG A 100 3.25 -2.29 11.66
N VAL A 101 2.23 -1.47 11.42
CA VAL A 101 0.84 -1.75 11.82
C VAL A 101 -0.05 -2.16 10.65
N LEU A 102 0.35 -1.89 9.41
CA LEU A 102 -0.30 -2.39 8.20
C LEU A 102 0.78 -2.90 7.26
N LYS A 103 0.69 -4.17 6.84
CA LYS A 103 1.64 -4.80 5.92
C LYS A 103 0.97 -4.99 4.56
N ASP A 104 1.61 -4.48 3.52
CA ASP A 104 1.32 -4.81 2.11
C ASP A 104 -0.16 -4.73 1.72
N LEU A 105 -0.85 -3.64 2.07
CA LEU A 105 -2.21 -3.41 1.57
C LEU A 105 -2.12 -2.94 0.12
N THR A 106 -2.58 -3.74 -0.84
CA THR A 106 -2.72 -3.26 -2.22
C THR A 106 -3.74 -2.14 -2.31
N VAL A 107 -3.27 -0.92 -2.53
CA VAL A 107 -4.08 0.30 -2.60
C VAL A 107 -4.42 0.71 -4.02
N ALA A 108 -3.67 0.23 -5.00
CA ALA A 108 -4.00 0.37 -6.40
C ALA A 108 -3.49 -0.84 -7.19
N SER A 109 -4.24 -1.28 -8.19
CA SER A 109 -3.73 -2.17 -9.23
C SER A 109 -4.35 -1.83 -10.56
N SER A 110 -3.62 -2.07 -11.64
CA SER A 110 -4.13 -1.98 -13.01
C SER A 110 -3.47 -3.03 -13.88
N SER A 111 -4.21 -3.59 -14.82
CA SER A 111 -3.67 -4.52 -15.80
C SER A 111 -4.37 -4.39 -17.15
N GLY A 112 -3.71 -4.89 -18.19
CA GLY A 112 -4.31 -5.09 -19.50
C GLY A 112 -4.50 -3.84 -20.34
N ARG A 113 -5.18 -4.03 -21.48
CA ARG A 113 -5.43 -3.02 -22.50
C ARG A 113 -6.86 -3.23 -23.00
N ALA A 114 -7.74 -2.29 -22.65
CA ALA A 114 -9.19 -2.40 -22.87
C ALA A 114 -9.58 -2.86 -24.29
N CYS A 115 -8.83 -2.42 -25.31
CA CYS A 115 -9.11 -2.71 -26.71
C CYS A 115 -8.35 -3.90 -27.33
N GLU A 116 -7.62 -4.68 -26.52
CA GLU A 116 -6.91 -5.87 -27.00
C GLU A 116 -7.38 -7.12 -26.25
N LEU A 117 -7.29 -7.09 -24.92
CA LEU A 117 -7.54 -8.24 -24.04
C LEU A 117 -8.50 -7.90 -22.90
N GLY A 118 -8.98 -6.65 -22.83
CA GLY A 118 -9.65 -6.10 -21.67
C GLY A 118 -8.66 -5.48 -20.68
N SER A 119 -9.18 -4.75 -19.71
CA SER A 119 -8.38 -4.12 -18.67
C SER A 119 -9.09 -4.11 -17.32
N HIS A 120 -8.28 -4.10 -16.27
CA HIS A 120 -8.71 -3.99 -14.88
C HIS A 120 -8.10 -2.74 -14.26
N GLU A 121 -8.85 -2.03 -13.44
CA GLU A 121 -8.36 -1.00 -12.53
C GLU A 121 -9.00 -1.19 -11.14
N MET A 122 -8.18 -1.15 -10.09
CA MET A 122 -8.61 -1.16 -8.71
C MET A 122 -7.94 -0.03 -7.94
N LYS A 123 -8.74 0.66 -7.11
CA LYS A 123 -8.27 1.69 -6.18
C LYS A 123 -8.91 1.49 -4.81
N ARG A 124 -8.12 1.58 -3.75
CA ARG A 124 -8.60 1.59 -2.36
C ARG A 124 -8.37 2.93 -1.69
N THR A 125 -9.39 3.36 -0.95
CA THR A 125 -9.29 4.51 -0.05
C THR A 125 -9.36 4.03 1.39
N LEU A 126 -8.40 4.49 2.20
CA LEU A 126 -8.42 4.31 3.65
C LEU A 126 -9.20 5.44 4.34
N SER A 127 -10.04 5.08 5.30
CA SER A 127 -10.59 6.03 6.27
C SER A 127 -10.52 5.47 7.68
N VAL A 128 -10.32 6.36 8.66
CA VAL A 128 -10.24 5.99 10.07
C VAL A 128 -11.64 5.95 10.66
N ALA A 129 -12.02 4.83 11.25
CA ALA A 129 -13.31 4.65 11.89
C ALA A 129 -13.39 5.33 13.27
N LYS A 130 -14.60 5.47 13.79
CA LYS A 130 -14.81 5.89 15.19
C LYS A 130 -14.67 4.72 16.18
N SER A 131 -14.91 3.49 15.72
CA SER A 131 -14.75 2.29 16.52
C SER A 131 -13.28 2.04 16.82
N THR A 132 -13.01 1.39 17.96
CA THR A 132 -11.65 1.06 18.38
C THR A 132 -11.55 -0.41 18.77
N ALA A 133 -10.37 -0.97 18.57
CA ALA A 133 -9.95 -2.28 19.05
C ALA A 133 -8.52 -2.17 19.56
N HIS A 134 -8.24 -2.71 20.76
CA HIS A 134 -6.90 -2.71 21.37
C HIS A 134 -6.23 -1.32 21.43
N GLY A 135 -7.03 -0.27 21.67
CA GLY A 135 -6.54 1.12 21.78
C GLY A 135 -6.26 1.83 20.44
N PHE A 136 -6.57 1.19 19.31
CA PHE A 136 -6.45 1.74 17.96
C PHE A 136 -7.81 1.86 17.30
N TYR A 137 -8.00 2.89 16.48
CA TYR A 137 -9.17 3.03 15.62
C TYR A 137 -9.18 1.95 14.56
N ASP A 138 -10.35 1.39 14.24
CA ASP A 138 -10.50 0.53 13.08
C ASP A 138 -10.27 1.32 11.78
N LEU A 139 -9.96 0.62 10.70
CA LEU A 139 -9.84 1.20 9.37
C LEU A 139 -10.96 0.70 8.47
N PHE A 140 -11.63 1.61 7.77
CA PHE A 140 -12.50 1.26 6.65
C PHE A 140 -11.73 1.40 5.35
N ILE A 141 -11.74 0.32 4.57
CA ILE A 141 -11.11 0.24 3.27
C ILE A 141 -12.20 0.16 2.23
N THR A 142 -12.38 1.24 1.47
CA THR A 142 -13.32 1.25 0.35
C THR A 142 -12.57 0.91 -0.91
N THR A 143 -12.95 -0.20 -1.55
CA THR A 143 -12.40 -0.63 -2.84
C THR A 143 -13.33 -0.19 -3.95
N LYS A 144 -12.78 0.34 -5.04
CA LYS A 144 -13.44 0.52 -6.33
C LYS A 144 -12.72 -0.31 -7.37
N ARG A 145 -13.46 -1.08 -8.16
CA ARG A 145 -12.94 -1.87 -9.29
C ARG A 145 -13.66 -1.45 -10.56
N ILE A 146 -12.91 -1.33 -11.65
CA ILE A 146 -13.40 -1.10 -12.99
C ILE A 146 -12.82 -2.20 -13.87
N GLU A 147 -13.70 -2.95 -14.52
CA GLU A 147 -13.34 -3.92 -15.55
C GLU A 147 -13.79 -3.35 -16.89
N ALA A 148 -12.98 -3.48 -17.93
CA ALA A 148 -13.32 -3.10 -19.29
C ALA A 148 -13.12 -4.28 -20.23
N GLU A 149 -14.16 -4.65 -20.96
CA GLU A 149 -14.12 -5.72 -21.97
C GLU A 149 -14.13 -5.12 -23.38
N PRO A 150 -13.29 -5.61 -24.31
CA PRO A 150 -13.28 -5.13 -25.68
C PRO A 150 -14.58 -5.50 -26.39
N THR A 151 -15.08 -4.55 -27.18
CA THR A 151 -16.24 -4.72 -28.04
C THR A 151 -15.90 -4.22 -29.44
N TYR A 152 -16.42 -4.89 -30.47
CA TYR A 152 -16.10 -4.58 -31.86
C TYR A 152 -17.37 -4.33 -32.64
N SER A 153 -17.39 -3.22 -33.39
CA SER A 153 -18.44 -2.93 -34.35
C SER A 153 -18.30 -3.80 -35.62
N PRO A 154 -19.31 -3.83 -36.51
CA PRO A 154 -19.23 -4.58 -37.77
C PRO A 154 -18.05 -4.18 -38.69
N ASP A 155 -17.57 -2.94 -38.58
CA ASP A 155 -16.42 -2.41 -39.31
C ASP A 155 -15.09 -2.57 -38.55
N GLN A 156 -15.05 -3.43 -37.53
CA GLN A 156 -13.86 -3.74 -36.72
C GLN A 156 -13.27 -2.56 -35.94
N GLN A 157 -14.04 -1.49 -35.70
CA GLN A 157 -13.62 -0.46 -34.75
C GLN A 157 -13.76 -0.98 -33.33
N CYS A 158 -12.71 -0.83 -32.53
CA CYS A 158 -12.73 -1.21 -31.14
C CYS A 158 -13.37 -0.13 -30.26
N SER A 159 -14.22 -0.58 -29.33
CA SER A 159 -14.70 0.16 -28.17
C SER A 159 -14.59 -0.74 -26.93
N SER A 160 -14.87 -0.25 -25.74
CA SER A 160 -14.89 -1.07 -24.52
C SER A 160 -16.18 -0.88 -23.71
N ARG A 161 -16.64 -1.96 -23.12
CA ARG A 161 -17.74 -1.95 -22.16
C ARG A 161 -17.18 -2.01 -20.75
N GLU A 162 -17.45 -0.97 -19.97
CA GLU A 162 -16.99 -0.89 -18.58
C GLU A 162 -18.05 -1.40 -17.60
N THR A 163 -17.57 -2.06 -16.54
CA THR A 163 -18.35 -2.43 -15.35
C THR A 163 -17.62 -1.92 -14.11
N ALA A 164 -18.32 -1.18 -13.26
CA ALA A 164 -17.77 -0.66 -12.00
C ALA A 164 -18.41 -1.35 -10.80
N GLN A 165 -17.59 -1.70 -9.81
CA GLN A 165 -18.02 -2.28 -8.54
C GLN A 165 -17.35 -1.56 -7.37
N SER A 166 -18.01 -1.55 -6.22
CA SER A 166 -17.42 -1.02 -5.00
C SER A 166 -17.86 -1.81 -3.77
N ASP A 167 -16.92 -2.04 -2.87
CA ASP A 167 -17.11 -2.69 -1.58
C ASP A 167 -16.39 -1.91 -0.49
N THR A 168 -16.76 -2.15 0.76
CA THR A 168 -16.05 -1.59 1.91
C THR A 168 -15.88 -2.66 2.97
N VAL A 169 -14.65 -2.83 3.44
CA VAL A 169 -14.32 -3.75 4.52
C VAL A 169 -13.77 -2.98 5.71
N ARG A 170 -13.88 -3.59 6.90
CA ARG A 170 -13.29 -3.07 8.13
C ARG A 170 -12.07 -3.90 8.51
N LEU A 171 -10.93 -3.26 8.68
CA LEU A 171 -9.75 -3.87 9.31
C LEU A 171 -9.72 -3.48 10.78
N GLN A 172 -9.62 -4.49 11.64
CA GLN A 172 -9.50 -4.28 13.08
C GLN A 172 -8.05 -4.48 13.51
N TYR A 173 -7.61 -3.65 14.45
CA TYR A 173 -6.28 -3.79 15.03
C TYR A 173 -6.27 -4.94 16.03
N THR A 174 -5.34 -5.89 15.89
CA THR A 174 -5.27 -7.11 16.72
C THR A 174 -4.50 -6.94 18.03
N GLY A 175 -3.94 -5.76 18.26
CA GLY A 175 -2.91 -5.51 19.28
C GLY A 175 -1.51 -5.40 18.68
N GLU A 176 -1.29 -5.99 17.51
CA GLU A 176 -0.01 -5.92 16.78
C GLU A 176 -0.15 -5.26 15.41
N SER A 177 -1.14 -5.63 14.61
CA SER A 177 -1.35 -5.06 13.28
C SER A 177 -2.83 -5.06 12.91
N TYR A 178 -3.18 -4.37 11.83
CA TYR A 178 -4.50 -4.52 11.22
C TYR A 178 -4.61 -5.88 10.55
N ALA A 179 -5.66 -6.63 10.88
CA ALA A 179 -5.96 -7.91 10.25
C ALA A 179 -6.82 -7.74 9.00
N TYR A 180 -6.49 -8.51 7.96
CA TYR A 180 -7.31 -8.63 6.76
C TYR A 180 -8.42 -9.65 6.97
N PRO A 181 -9.68 -9.32 6.61
CA PRO A 181 -10.76 -10.29 6.68
C PRO A 181 -10.55 -11.42 5.65
N PRO A 182 -11.11 -12.61 5.87
CA PRO A 182 -11.05 -13.70 4.88
C PRO A 182 -11.58 -13.24 3.52
N GLY A 183 -10.86 -13.59 2.44
CA GLY A 183 -11.26 -13.20 1.08
C GLY A 183 -10.85 -11.79 0.66
N PHE A 184 -10.09 -11.07 1.49
CA PHE A 184 -9.59 -9.74 1.16
C PHE A 184 -8.22 -9.82 0.46
N TYR A 185 -8.24 -9.65 -0.87
CA TYR A 185 -7.09 -9.58 -1.76
C TYR A 185 -7.20 -8.30 -2.58
#